data_AF-A0A0E0HBN0-F1
#
_entry.id   AF-A0A0E0HBN0-F1
#
_cell.length_a   1.000
_cell.length_b   1.000
_cell.length_c   1.000
_cell.angle_alpha   90.00
_cell.angle_beta   90.00
_cell.angle_gamma   90.00
#
_symmetry.space_group_name_H-M   'P 1'
#
loop_
_entity.id
_entity.type
_entity.pdbx_description
1 polymer ?
#
loop_
_entity_poly.entity_id
_entity_poly.type
_entity_poly.pdbx_seq_one_letter_code
_entity_poly.pdbx_strand_id
1 'polypeptide(L)'
;MRRWCSRMSGLVWVVLVCSWTWRIAAAQAPQPPKTDPLEAAALNTILGRWGKKASSEWNISGEPCSGLASDQSDWDNYPNINPFIKCDCTFSNNTLCHITRLCAVHYEFNEVPFVKSSFKYLIYIFDGSNICGQVSDC
;
A
#
# COMPACT_ATOMS: atom_id res chain seq x y z
N MET A 1 -25.17 -19.96 68.17
CA MET A 1 -23.93 -20.41 67.48
C MET A 1 -24.29 -21.49 66.49
N ARG A 2 -24.23 -21.23 65.17
CA ARG A 2 -23.75 -22.17 64.15
C ARG A 2 -23.83 -21.52 62.77
N ARG A 3 -22.63 -21.23 62.26
CA ARG A 3 -22.17 -21.53 60.89
C ARG A 3 -22.85 -20.76 59.75
N TRP A 4 -22.51 -19.48 59.66
CA TRP A 4 -22.57 -18.75 58.39
C TRP A 4 -21.27 -17.97 58.17
N CYS A 5 -20.13 -18.67 58.03
CA CYS A 5 -18.84 -18.01 57.81
C CYS A 5 -17.90 -18.69 56.79
N SER A 6 -18.21 -19.86 56.23
CA SER A 6 -17.26 -20.53 55.31
C SER A 6 -17.64 -20.53 53.82
N ARG A 7 -18.86 -20.12 53.43
CA ARG A 7 -19.30 -20.18 52.01
C ARG A 7 -19.13 -18.89 51.22
N MET A 8 -19.04 -17.73 51.88
CA MET A 8 -18.85 -16.44 51.21
C MET A 8 -17.38 -16.20 50.81
N SER A 9 -16.44 -16.72 51.60
CA SER A 9 -14.99 -16.53 51.40
C SER A 9 -14.48 -17.22 50.14
N GLY A 10 -14.94 -18.45 49.85
CA GLY A 10 -14.52 -19.20 48.66
C GLY A 10 -14.97 -18.55 47.35
N LEU A 11 -16.17 -17.98 47.32
CA LEU A 11 -16.68 -17.28 46.13
C LEU A 11 -15.92 -15.98 45.86
N VAL A 12 -15.58 -15.23 46.90
CA VAL A 12 -14.76 -14.01 46.79
C VAL A 12 -13.36 -14.33 46.25
N TRP A 13 -12.75 -15.42 46.73
CA TRP A 13 -11.46 -15.89 46.22
C TRP A 13 -11.53 -16.32 44.75
N VAL A 14 -12.59 -17.01 44.32
CA VAL A 14 -12.77 -17.40 42.91
C VAL A 14 -12.93 -16.16 42.01
N VAL A 15 -13.69 -15.14 42.43
CA VAL A 15 -13.86 -13.89 41.66
C VAL A 15 -12.56 -13.08 41.58
N LEU A 16 -11.76 -13.05 42.65
CA LEU A 16 -10.44 -12.41 42.66
C LEU A 16 -9.43 -13.13 41.76
N VAL A 17 -9.43 -14.47 41.74
CA VAL A 17 -8.56 -15.24 40.83
C VAL A 17 -9.01 -15.11 39.37
N CYS A 18 -10.33 -15.08 39.11
CA CYS A 18 -10.87 -14.93 37.75
C CYS A 18 -10.72 -13.52 37.17
N SER A 19 -10.56 -12.49 38.00
CA SER A 19 -10.33 -11.11 37.53
C SER A 19 -8.88 -10.83 37.13
N TRP A 20 -7.95 -11.72 37.47
CA TRP A 20 -6.52 -11.57 37.16
C TRP A 20 -6.11 -12.20 35.82
N THR A 21 -7.01 -12.90 35.13
CA THR A 21 -6.70 -13.62 33.87
C THR A 21 -7.14 -12.91 32.60
N TRP A 22 -7.58 -11.64 32.66
CA TRP A 22 -7.90 -10.87 31.47
C TRP A 22 -6.63 -10.30 30.81
N ARG A 23 -5.81 -11.17 30.24
CA ARG A 23 -4.81 -10.76 29.26
C ARG A 23 -5.46 -10.84 27.88
N ILE A 24 -5.98 -9.72 27.39
CA ILE A 24 -6.39 -9.59 26.00
C ILE A 24 -5.09 -9.63 25.18
N ALA A 25 -4.86 -10.72 24.44
CA ALA A 25 -3.81 -10.76 23.45
C ALA A 25 -4.21 -9.85 22.28
N ALA A 26 -3.59 -8.67 22.19
CA ALA A 26 -3.73 -7.83 21.00
C ALA A 26 -2.99 -8.52 19.85
N ALA A 27 -3.73 -9.12 18.92
CA ALA A 27 -3.15 -9.55 17.65
C ALA A 27 -2.74 -8.29 16.88
N GLN A 28 -1.44 -8.11 16.64
CA GLN A 28 -0.97 -7.05 15.75
C GLN A 28 -1.42 -7.40 14.34
N ALA A 29 -2.30 -6.60 13.75
CA ALA A 29 -2.62 -6.75 12.33
C ALA A 29 -1.33 -6.56 11.52
N PRO A 30 -1.08 -7.39 10.48
CA PRO A 30 0.02 -7.17 9.57
C PRO A 30 -0.03 -5.74 9.06
N GLN A 31 1.10 -5.02 9.15
CA GLN A 31 1.18 -3.68 8.57
C GLN A 31 1.04 -3.80 7.05
N PRO A 32 0.31 -2.88 6.39
CA PRO A 32 0.27 -2.87 4.94
C PRO A 32 1.69 -2.69 4.37
N PRO A 33 2.00 -3.30 3.22
CA PRO A 33 3.30 -3.12 2.60
C PRO A 33 3.54 -1.65 2.26
N LYS A 34 4.81 -1.25 2.25
CA LYS A 34 5.23 0.13 2.02
C LYS A 34 5.95 0.26 0.69
N THR A 35 5.62 1.30 -0.06
CA THR A 35 6.40 1.69 -1.25
C THR A 35 7.83 2.00 -0.82
N ASP A 36 8.82 1.58 -1.61
CA ASP A 36 10.19 1.99 -1.41
C ASP A 36 10.27 3.53 -1.29
N PRO A 37 10.86 4.07 -0.22
CA PRO A 37 10.83 5.51 0.04
C PRO A 37 11.56 6.33 -1.04
N LEU A 38 12.58 5.76 -1.70
CA LEU A 38 13.28 6.42 -2.80
C LEU A 38 12.39 6.47 -4.04
N GLU A 39 11.68 5.38 -4.34
CA GLU A 39 10.72 5.35 -5.45
C GLU A 39 9.53 6.28 -5.21
N ALA A 40 9.01 6.34 -3.97
CA ALA A 40 7.95 7.28 -3.61
C ALA A 40 8.39 8.74 -3.78
N ALA A 41 9.61 9.08 -3.35
CA ALA A 41 10.18 10.41 -3.54
C ALA A 41 10.43 10.75 -5.02
N ALA A 42 10.97 9.79 -5.78
CA ALA A 42 11.18 9.92 -7.22
C ALA A 42 9.86 10.15 -7.97
N LEU A 43 8.82 9.36 -7.65
CA LEU A 43 7.49 9.51 -8.23
C LEU A 43 6.92 10.90 -7.96
N ASN A 44 6.96 11.37 -6.71
CA ASN A 44 6.47 12.71 -6.37
C ASN A 44 7.21 13.81 -7.14
N THR A 45 8.53 13.64 -7.32
CA THR A 45 9.35 14.58 -8.11
C THR A 45 8.94 14.59 -9.58
N ILE A 46 8.77 13.42 -10.18
CA ILE A 46 8.39 13.25 -11.59
C ILE A 46 6.98 13.80 -11.84
N LEU A 47 6.00 13.43 -11.01
CA LEU A 47 4.64 13.95 -11.12
C LEU A 47 4.61 15.47 -10.94
N GLY A 48 5.43 16.00 -10.02
CA GLY A 48 5.59 17.44 -9.83
C GLY A 48 6.11 18.16 -11.08
N ARG A 49 7.13 17.60 -11.75
CA ARG A 49 7.65 18.14 -13.02
C ARG A 49 6.61 18.09 -14.14
N TRP A 50 5.82 17.04 -14.19
CA TRP A 50 4.73 16.89 -15.17
C TRP A 50 3.48 17.72 -14.82
N GLY A 51 3.45 18.42 -13.68
CA GLY A 51 2.28 19.14 -13.19
C GLY A 51 1.09 18.22 -12.90
N LYS A 52 1.34 16.94 -12.62
CA LYS A 52 0.33 15.92 -12.31
C LYS A 52 0.23 15.68 -10.81
N LYS A 53 -0.89 15.10 -10.40
CA LYS A 53 -1.11 14.60 -9.03
C LYS A 53 -1.46 13.12 -9.11
N ALA A 54 -1.11 12.37 -8.07
CA ALA A 54 -1.60 11.00 -7.94
C ALA A 54 -3.13 10.99 -7.89
N SER A 55 -3.73 9.92 -8.39
CA SER A 55 -5.17 9.70 -8.31
C SER A 55 -5.57 9.40 -6.85
N SER A 56 -6.87 9.40 -6.55
CA SER A 56 -7.36 8.91 -5.25
C SER A 56 -7.55 7.38 -5.22
N GLU A 57 -7.59 6.78 -6.40
CA GLU A 57 -7.81 5.36 -6.68
C GLU A 57 -6.55 4.54 -6.40
N TRP A 58 -5.39 5.19 -6.43
CA TRP A 58 -4.08 4.67 -6.07
C TRP A 58 -3.31 5.83 -5.43
N ASN A 59 -2.63 5.63 -4.30
CA ASN A 59 -2.21 6.70 -3.37
C ASN A 59 -3.25 7.07 -2.28
N ILE A 60 -3.87 6.04 -1.71
CA ILE A 60 -4.73 6.15 -0.54
C ILE A 60 -3.87 6.54 0.67
N SER A 61 -4.29 7.61 1.37
CA SER A 61 -3.63 8.11 2.58
C SER A 61 -2.15 8.49 2.43
N GLY A 62 -1.69 8.79 1.21
CA GLY A 62 -0.31 9.17 0.94
C GLY A 62 0.66 8.00 0.71
N GLU A 63 0.15 6.77 0.57
CA GLU A 63 0.93 5.58 0.21
C GLU A 63 0.79 5.26 -1.29
N PRO A 64 1.78 5.53 -2.17
CA PRO A 64 1.62 5.39 -3.62
C PRO A 64 1.17 4.00 -4.09
N CYS A 65 1.80 2.93 -3.59
CA CYS A 65 1.44 1.54 -3.89
C CYS A 65 0.27 1.04 -3.03
N SER A 66 -0.85 1.74 -3.09
CA SER A 66 -2.10 1.34 -2.42
C SER A 66 -3.28 1.35 -3.40
N GLY A 67 -4.41 0.79 -2.99
CA GLY A 67 -5.60 0.72 -3.83
C GLY A 67 -5.32 -0.04 -5.13
N LEU A 68 -5.68 0.57 -6.26
CA LEU A 68 -5.54 -0.06 -7.57
C LEU A 68 -4.08 -0.27 -8.01
N ALA A 69 -3.13 0.51 -7.46
CA ALA A 69 -1.70 0.31 -7.78
C ALA A 69 -1.15 -1.01 -7.22
N SER A 70 -1.71 -1.50 -6.12
CA SER A 70 -1.30 -2.76 -5.46
C SER A 70 -2.19 -3.96 -5.81
N ASP A 71 -3.32 -3.74 -6.47
CA ASP A 71 -4.21 -4.84 -6.81
C ASP A 71 -3.61 -5.75 -7.89
N GLN A 72 -4.16 -6.95 -8.00
CA GLN A 72 -3.70 -7.99 -8.93
C GLN A 72 -4.39 -7.95 -10.29
N SER A 73 -5.26 -6.97 -10.54
CA SER A 73 -5.94 -6.83 -11.82
C SER A 73 -4.95 -6.36 -12.88
N ASP A 74 -5.18 -6.82 -14.11
CA ASP A 74 -4.37 -6.41 -15.25
C ASP A 74 -4.36 -4.89 -15.43
N TRP A 75 -3.21 -4.37 -15.83
CA TRP A 75 -2.99 -2.95 -16.09
C TRP A 75 -4.01 -2.35 -17.05
N ASP A 76 -4.42 -3.12 -18.06
CA ASP A 76 -5.30 -2.65 -19.12
C ASP A 76 -6.75 -2.47 -18.68
N ASN A 77 -7.09 -2.88 -17.46
CA ASN A 77 -8.41 -2.67 -16.87
C ASN A 77 -8.66 -1.22 -16.41
N TYR A 78 -7.61 -0.38 -16.41
CA TYR A 78 -7.66 0.97 -15.85
C TYR A 78 -7.35 2.11 -16.84
N PRO A 79 -7.89 2.09 -18.09
CA PRO A 79 -7.52 2.99 -19.20
C PRO A 79 -7.65 4.49 -18.86
N ASN A 80 -8.55 4.83 -17.93
CA ASN A 80 -8.95 6.21 -17.65
C ASN A 80 -8.30 6.81 -16.41
N ILE A 81 -7.42 6.06 -15.72
CA ILE A 81 -6.71 6.57 -14.55
C ILE A 81 -5.41 7.21 -15.03
N ASN A 82 -5.27 8.52 -14.84
CA ASN A 82 -4.08 9.24 -15.29
C ASN A 82 -3.66 10.33 -14.30
N PRO A 83 -2.39 10.34 -13.85
CA PRO A 83 -1.37 9.30 -14.06
C PRO A 83 -1.78 7.97 -13.40
N PHE A 84 -1.12 6.87 -13.77
CA PHE A 84 -1.31 5.56 -13.13
C PHE A 84 0.02 4.85 -12.90
N ILE A 85 0.08 4.04 -11.85
CA ILE A 85 1.21 3.16 -11.54
C ILE A 85 0.73 1.77 -11.17
N LYS A 86 1.59 0.77 -11.42
CA LYS A 86 1.46 -0.56 -10.83
C LYS A 86 2.67 -0.86 -9.98
N CYS A 87 2.41 -1.57 -8.90
CA CYS A 87 3.43 -1.99 -7.97
C CYS A 87 3.45 -3.50 -7.82
N ASP A 88 4.65 -4.04 -7.60
CA ASP A 88 4.86 -5.40 -7.11
C ASP A 88 5.22 -5.32 -5.62
N CYS A 89 4.32 -5.83 -4.78
CA CYS A 89 4.45 -5.86 -3.33
C CYS A 89 4.84 -7.24 -2.79
N THR A 90 5.44 -8.10 -3.61
CA THR A 90 5.89 -9.44 -3.17
C THR A 90 7.28 -9.42 -2.54
N PHE A 91 7.94 -8.25 -2.52
CA PHE A 91 9.28 -8.08 -1.98
C PHE A 91 9.30 -8.09 -0.45
N SER A 92 10.44 -8.53 0.09
CA SER A 92 10.72 -8.53 1.53
C SER A 92 9.60 -9.17 2.36
N ASN A 93 9.13 -10.36 1.98
CA ASN A 93 8.00 -11.06 2.62
C ASN A 93 6.72 -10.20 2.67
N ASN A 94 6.37 -9.60 1.53
CA ASN A 94 5.16 -8.79 1.38
C ASN A 94 5.13 -7.53 2.26
N THR A 95 6.30 -6.94 2.55
CA THR A 95 6.40 -5.70 3.33
C THR A 95 6.89 -4.51 2.51
N LEU A 96 7.48 -4.76 1.34
CA LEU A 96 8.04 -3.74 0.45
C LEU A 96 7.38 -3.82 -0.93
N CYS A 97 7.00 -2.67 -1.47
CA CYS A 97 6.47 -2.53 -2.82
C CYS A 97 7.45 -1.76 -3.71
N HIS A 98 7.60 -2.23 -4.94
CA HIS A 98 8.31 -1.52 -5.99
C HIS A 98 7.39 -1.15 -7.14
N ILE A 99 7.57 0.05 -7.70
CA ILE A 99 6.84 0.54 -8.87
C ILE A 99 7.40 -0.15 -10.11
N THR A 100 6.53 -0.91 -10.79
CA THR A 100 6.91 -1.71 -11.96
C THR A 100 6.36 -1.14 -13.27
N ARG A 101 5.29 -0.34 -13.21
CA ARG A 101 4.74 0.35 -14.39
C ARG A 101 4.36 1.78 -14.04
N LEU A 102 4.58 2.70 -14.98
CA LEU A 102 4.18 4.10 -14.86
C LEU A 102 3.59 4.58 -16.20
N CYS A 103 2.43 5.22 -16.15
CA CYS A 103 1.86 5.95 -17.26
C CYS A 103 1.46 7.35 -16.84
N ALA A 104 1.73 8.30 -17.73
CA ALA A 104 1.09 9.60 -17.72
C ALA A 104 0.76 9.98 -19.16
N VAL A 105 -0.33 10.72 -19.36
CA VAL A 105 -0.66 11.30 -20.67
C VAL A 105 -0.35 12.79 -20.69
N HIS A 106 0.11 13.28 -21.83
CA HIS A 106 0.55 14.67 -22.04
C HIS A 106 1.67 15.10 -21.06
N TYR A 107 2.81 14.40 -21.07
CA TYR A 107 4.04 14.81 -20.37
C TYR A 107 5.22 14.96 -21.34
N GLU A 108 6.34 15.48 -20.85
CA GLU A 108 7.54 15.70 -21.67
C GLU A 108 8.34 14.41 -21.89
N PHE A 109 8.43 13.96 -23.14
CA PHE A 109 9.14 12.72 -23.53
C PHE A 109 10.65 12.76 -23.25
N ASN A 110 11.26 13.95 -23.22
CA ASN A 110 12.69 14.13 -22.93
C ASN A 110 13.10 13.59 -21.54
N GLU A 111 12.16 13.36 -20.62
CA GLU A 111 12.43 12.87 -19.27
C GLU A 111 12.49 11.33 -19.16
N VAL A 112 12.11 10.57 -20.18
CA VAL A 112 12.05 9.09 -20.13
C VAL A 112 13.36 8.45 -19.60
N PRO A 113 14.56 8.88 -20.01
CA PRO A 113 15.81 8.34 -19.46
C PRO A 113 15.96 8.60 -17.95
N PHE A 114 15.59 9.80 -17.49
CA PHE A 114 15.63 10.17 -16.08
C PHE A 114 14.64 9.32 -15.27
N VAL A 115 13.43 9.12 -15.78
CA VAL A 115 12.40 8.28 -15.13
C VAL A 115 12.90 6.85 -14.96
N LYS A 116 13.40 6.22 -16.04
CA LYS A 116 13.94 4.85 -15.98
C LYS A 116 15.10 4.72 -14.99
N SER A 117 15.96 5.74 -14.89
CA SER A 117 17.07 5.74 -13.93
C SER A 117 16.62 5.86 -12.46
N SER A 118 15.43 6.41 -12.21
CA SER A 118 14.93 6.65 -10.86
C SER A 118 14.22 5.45 -10.24
N PHE A 119 13.81 4.48 -11.06
CA PHE A 119 13.06 3.30 -10.63
C PHE A 119 13.78 2.01 -11.05
N LYS A 120 14.35 1.32 -10.07
CA LYS A 120 15.14 0.11 -10.32
C LYS A 120 14.33 -1.04 -10.92
N TYR A 121 13.07 -1.15 -10.54
CA TYR A 121 12.18 -2.25 -10.92
C TYR A 121 11.15 -1.86 -11.99
N LEU A 122 11.30 -0.69 -12.60
CA LEU A 122 10.39 -0.24 -13.65
C LEU A 122 10.60 -1.08 -14.91
N ILE A 123 9.57 -1.83 -15.26
CA ILE A 123 9.53 -2.67 -16.46
C ILE A 123 8.97 -1.86 -17.62
N TYR A 124 7.99 -1.00 -17.33
CA TYR A 124 7.23 -0.30 -18.36
C TYR A 124 7.01 1.17 -18.01
N ILE A 125 7.26 2.03 -18.98
CA ILE A 125 6.79 3.40 -18.99
C ILE A 125 6.04 3.64 -20.30
N PHE A 126 4.86 4.24 -20.20
CA PHE A 126 4.07 4.59 -21.38
C PHE A 126 4.11 6.09 -21.62
N ASP A 127 4.34 6.49 -22.88
CA ASP A 127 4.59 7.87 -23.29
C ASP A 127 3.79 8.31 -24.55
N GLY A 128 3.02 7.41 -25.18
CA GLY A 128 2.55 7.60 -26.55
C GLY A 128 1.04 7.68 -26.80
N SER A 129 0.16 7.48 -25.80
CA SER A 129 -1.31 7.58 -26.02
C SER A 129 -2.02 8.54 -25.07
N ASN A 130 -3.30 8.79 -25.39
CA ASN A 130 -4.20 9.62 -24.59
C ASN A 130 -4.83 8.87 -23.41
N ILE A 131 -4.54 7.57 -23.23
CA ILE A 131 -5.08 6.71 -22.16
C ILE A 131 -4.00 5.83 -21.51
N CYS A 132 -4.15 5.55 -20.22
CA CYS A 132 -3.22 4.75 -19.42
C CYS A 132 -3.78 3.36 -19.16
N GLY A 133 -3.24 2.30 -19.74
CA GLY A 133 -3.88 0.97 -19.67
C GLY A 133 -4.17 0.37 -21.04
N GLN A 134 -3.40 0.76 -22.05
CA GLN A 134 -3.31 0.02 -23.28
C GLN A 134 -1.82 -0.21 -23.47
N VAL A 135 -1.36 -1.43 -23.25
CA VAL A 135 -0.12 -1.85 -23.88
C VAL A 135 -0.35 -1.70 -25.39
N SER A 136 0.37 -0.78 -26.02
CA SER A 136 0.55 -0.85 -27.46
C SER A 136 1.39 -2.09 -27.72
N ASP A 137 0.74 -3.23 -27.92
CA ASP A 137 1.39 -4.46 -28.38
C ASP A 137 2.18 -4.10 -29.65
N CYS A 138 3.51 -4.15 -29.53
CA CYS A 138 4.43 -4.08 -30.66
C CYS A 138 4.95 -5.50 -30.93
#